data_AF-A0A6D2KBK4-F1
#
_entry.id   AF-A0A6D2KBK4-F1
#
_cell.length_a   1.000
_cell.length_b   1.000
_cell.length_c   1.000
_cell.angle_alpha   90.00
_cell.angle_beta   90.00
_cell.angle_gamma   90.00
#
_symmetry.space_group_name_H-M   'P 1'
#
loop_
_entity.id
_entity.type
_entity.pdbx_description
1 polymer ?
#
loop_
_entity_poly.entity_id
_entity_poly.type
_entity_poly.pdbx_seq_one_letter_code
_entity_poly.pdbx_strand_id
1 'polypeptide(L)'
;MVKPAENPCLVQAKLKRWERKECKPNSLPVLHKMHVKFGDTVKVISGRDKGKIGEVTKIFTHNSTIVIKDVNLKTKHMKSREEGEPGQIVKIEAPIHSSNVMLYSKDKDVISRVGHKVLEDGQKVRYLIKTGEIIDTVEKWKQLKEAKDKETTQVAVTSSS
;
A
#
# COMPACT_ATOMS: atom_id res chain seq x y z
N MET A 1 8.85 6.35 -42.23
CA MET A 1 9.23 6.19 -40.81
C MET A 1 8.25 7.00 -39.98
N VAL A 2 7.20 6.36 -39.47
CA VAL A 2 6.18 7.01 -38.63
C VAL A 2 6.77 7.13 -37.22
N LYS A 3 6.92 8.35 -36.70
CA LYS A 3 7.30 8.56 -35.30
C LYS A 3 6.26 7.84 -34.42
N PRO A 4 6.66 7.01 -33.45
CA PRO A 4 5.71 6.49 -32.49
C PRO A 4 5.10 7.69 -31.77
N ALA A 5 3.77 7.77 -31.77
CA ALA A 5 3.03 8.84 -31.11
C ALA A 5 3.53 8.99 -29.68
N GLU A 6 4.06 10.17 -29.36
CA GLU A 6 4.41 10.53 -28.00
C GLU A 6 3.16 10.36 -27.15
N ASN A 7 3.21 9.39 -26.23
CA ASN A 7 2.10 8.98 -25.38
C ASN A 7 1.29 10.19 -24.90
N PRO A 8 -0.03 10.24 -25.17
CA PRO A 8 -0.85 11.41 -24.84
C PRO A 8 -0.82 11.61 -23.33
N CYS A 9 -0.71 12.88 -22.92
CA CYS A 9 -0.69 13.34 -21.53
C CYS A 9 -1.54 12.44 -20.61
N LEU A 10 -0.89 11.52 -19.91
CA LEU A 10 -1.39 11.16 -18.59
C LEU A 10 -1.42 12.51 -17.87
N VAL A 11 -2.60 12.97 -17.47
CA VAL A 11 -2.72 14.05 -16.49
C VAL A 11 -2.12 13.47 -15.20
N GLN A 12 -0.80 13.39 -15.16
CA GLN A 12 -0.03 13.26 -13.95
C GLN A 12 -0.29 14.59 -13.28
N ALA A 13 -1.04 14.58 -12.18
CA ALA A 13 -1.13 15.74 -11.32
C ALA A 13 0.31 16.16 -11.03
N LYS A 14 0.76 17.25 -11.67
CA LYS A 14 2.13 17.73 -11.56
C LYS A 14 2.24 18.22 -10.13
N LEU A 15 3.01 17.49 -9.30
CA LEU A 15 3.24 17.90 -7.92
C LEU A 15 3.69 19.36 -7.91
N LYS A 16 3.14 20.15 -6.98
CA LYS A 16 3.62 21.52 -6.81
C LYS A 16 5.11 21.46 -6.50
N ARG A 17 5.87 22.46 -6.96
CA ARG A 17 7.34 22.44 -6.87
C ARG A 17 7.83 22.20 -5.43
N TRP A 18 7.12 22.74 -4.43
CA TRP A 18 7.41 22.60 -3.00
C TRP A 18 6.84 21.34 -2.34
N GLU A 19 5.97 20.58 -3.01
CA GLU A 19 5.42 19.30 -2.51
C GLU A 19 6.24 18.09 -3.03
N ARG A 20 7.40 18.35 -3.64
CA ARG A 20 8.33 17.30 -4.07
C ARG A 20 8.95 16.62 -2.84
N LYS A 21 9.42 15.40 -3.05
CA LYS A 21 10.11 14.64 -2.00
C LYS A 21 11.32 15.41 -1.52
N GLU A 22 11.45 15.52 -0.20
CA GLU A 22 12.67 16.03 0.42
C GLU A 22 13.83 15.08 0.13
N CYS A 23 14.98 15.64 -0.25
CA CYS A 23 16.18 14.88 -0.57
C CYS A 23 17.31 15.21 0.41
N LYS A 24 18.09 14.18 0.72
CA LYS A 24 19.35 14.26 1.45
C LYS A 24 20.45 14.89 0.58
N PRO A 25 21.60 15.30 1.16
CA PRO A 25 22.73 15.83 0.39
C PRO A 25 23.24 14.89 -0.71
N ASN A 26 23.10 13.58 -0.53
CA ASN A 26 23.45 12.58 -1.53
C ASN A 26 22.35 12.30 -2.56
N SER A 27 21.38 13.21 -2.73
CA SER A 27 20.22 13.14 -3.63
C SER A 27 19.15 12.07 -3.32
N LEU A 28 19.36 11.20 -2.33
CA LEU A 28 18.37 10.19 -1.94
C LEU A 28 17.17 10.83 -1.20
N PRO A 29 15.95 10.32 -1.38
CA PRO A 29 14.80 10.85 -0.65
C PRO A 29 14.92 10.58 0.87
N VAL A 30 14.38 11.50 1.66
CA VAL A 30 14.17 11.27 3.09
C VAL A 30 13.03 10.26 3.25
N LEU A 31 13.28 9.22 4.06
CA LEU A 31 12.32 8.15 4.31
C LEU A 31 11.88 8.18 5.77
N HIS A 32 10.58 8.01 5.99
CA HIS A 32 9.99 8.00 7.31
C HIS A 32 9.89 6.56 7.82
N LYS A 33 10.21 6.36 9.10
CA LYS A 33 10.05 5.05 9.75
C LYS A 33 8.57 4.83 10.07
N MET A 34 8.02 3.69 9.64
CA MET A 34 6.61 3.34 9.80
C MET A 34 6.45 2.09 10.67
N HIS A 35 5.29 1.96 11.32
CA HIS A 35 4.99 0.84 12.21
C HIS A 35 4.28 -0.34 11.50
N VAL A 36 3.87 -0.16 10.24
CA VAL A 36 3.09 -1.11 9.42
C VAL A 36 3.96 -1.67 8.30
N LYS A 37 3.75 -2.94 7.92
CA LYS A 37 4.38 -3.61 6.78
C LYS A 37 3.35 -4.03 5.73
N PHE A 38 3.83 -4.38 4.54
CA PHE A 38 2.99 -4.92 3.46
C PHE A 38 2.37 -6.25 3.92
N GLY A 39 1.09 -6.46 3.59
CA GLY A 39 0.34 -7.65 4.01
C GLY A 39 -0.08 -7.66 5.49
N ASP A 40 0.12 -6.58 6.25
CA ASP A 40 -0.46 -6.47 7.58
C ASP A 40 -1.97 -6.17 7.48
N THR A 41 -2.77 -6.76 8.36
CA THR A 41 -4.20 -6.43 8.52
C THR A 41 -4.35 -5.27 9.50
N VAL A 42 -5.05 -4.24 9.05
CA VAL A 42 -5.20 -2.98 9.80
C VAL A 42 -6.66 -2.56 9.85
N LYS A 43 -7.00 -1.81 10.90
CA LYS A 43 -8.28 -1.13 11.04
C LYS A 43 -8.08 0.38 11.01
N VAL A 44 -8.95 1.08 10.30
CA VAL A 44 -8.92 2.55 10.21
C VAL A 44 -9.49 3.17 11.48
N ILE A 45 -8.72 4.05 12.12
CA ILE A 45 -9.07 4.73 13.39
C ILE A 45 -9.83 6.02 13.12
N SER A 46 -9.41 6.77 12.10
CA SER A 46 -9.91 8.12 11.81
C SER A 46 -10.03 8.35 10.30
N GLY A 47 -10.88 9.31 9.94
CA GLY A 47 -11.20 9.66 8.55
C GLY A 47 -12.53 9.07 8.07
N ARG A 48 -12.79 9.19 6.77
CA ARG A 48 -14.06 8.82 6.14
C ARG A 48 -14.41 7.34 6.29
N ASP A 49 -13.40 6.48 6.23
CA ASP A 49 -13.55 5.03 6.28
C ASP A 49 -13.29 4.45 7.68
N LYS A 50 -13.53 5.24 8.74
CA LYS A 50 -13.34 4.82 10.14
C LYS A 50 -14.06 3.50 10.44
N GLY A 51 -13.36 2.58 11.07
CA GLY A 51 -13.89 1.29 11.49
C GLY A 51 -13.75 0.17 10.46
N LYS A 52 -13.46 0.46 9.19
CA LYS A 52 -13.19 -0.57 8.19
C LYS A 52 -11.87 -1.27 8.48
N ILE A 53 -11.84 -2.57 8.19
CA ILE A 53 -10.68 -3.44 8.31
C ILE A 53 -10.24 -3.80 6.89
N GLY A 54 -8.93 -3.84 6.66
CA GLY A 54 -8.39 -4.22 5.36
C GLY A 54 -6.91 -4.60 5.45
N GLU A 55 -6.40 -5.13 4.35
CA GLU A 55 -5.00 -5.53 4.22
C GLU A 55 -4.20 -4.47 3.44
N VAL A 56 -2.94 -4.29 3.81
CA VAL A 56 -2.08 -3.27 3.21
C VAL A 56 -1.44 -3.75 1.91
N THR A 57 -1.80 -3.11 0.80
CA THR A 57 -1.35 -3.44 -0.56
C THR A 57 -0.11 -2.64 -0.98
N LYS A 58 0.01 -1.37 -0.60
CA LYS A 58 1.17 -0.54 -0.98
C LYS A 58 1.58 0.39 0.16
N ILE A 59 2.87 0.68 0.24
CA ILE A 59 3.44 1.57 1.27
C ILE A 59 4.30 2.63 0.58
N PHE A 60 4.06 3.88 0.94
CA PHE A 60 4.83 5.04 0.48
C PHE A 60 5.55 5.67 1.68
N THR A 61 6.80 5.26 1.89
CA THR A 61 7.62 5.65 3.04
C THR A 61 8.06 7.12 3.04
N HIS A 62 8.09 7.78 1.88
CA HIS A 62 8.42 9.20 1.77
C HIS A 62 7.30 10.11 2.30
N ASN A 63 6.04 9.70 2.19
CA ASN A 63 4.89 10.47 2.66
C ASN A 63 4.25 9.87 3.93
N SER A 64 4.79 8.77 4.46
CA SER A 64 4.18 8.00 5.55
C SER A 64 2.74 7.54 5.28
N THR A 65 2.40 7.27 4.01
CA THR A 65 1.05 6.85 3.58
C THR A 65 1.02 5.40 3.11
N ILE A 66 -0.12 4.74 3.26
CA ILE A 66 -0.36 3.35 2.84
C ILE A 66 -1.62 3.25 1.98
N VAL A 67 -1.70 2.23 1.13
CA VAL A 67 -2.92 1.86 0.39
C VAL A 67 -3.45 0.57 0.99
N ILE A 68 -4.74 0.56 1.30
CA ILE A 68 -5.45 -0.55 1.93
C ILE A 68 -6.52 -1.01 0.95
N LYS A 69 -6.67 -2.32 0.80
CA LYS A 69 -7.68 -2.92 -0.09
C LYS A 69 -9.09 -2.47 0.30
N ASP A 70 -9.90 -2.09 -0.70
CA ASP A 70 -11.31 -1.67 -0.55
C ASP A 70 -11.59 -0.47 0.38
N VAL A 71 -10.54 0.29 0.73
CA VAL A 71 -10.63 1.47 1.60
C VAL A 71 -10.22 2.72 0.81
N ASN A 72 -10.86 3.86 1.11
CA ASN A 72 -10.59 5.15 0.48
C ASN A 72 -10.70 5.10 -1.06
N LEU A 73 -11.77 4.47 -1.55
CA LEU A 73 -12.06 4.35 -2.97
C LEU A 73 -12.40 5.72 -3.58
N LYS A 74 -11.73 6.04 -4.68
CA LYS A 74 -11.98 7.23 -5.49
C LYS A 74 -12.36 6.84 -6.91
N THR A 75 -13.41 7.47 -7.42
CA THR A 75 -13.84 7.30 -8.81
C THR A 75 -12.89 8.08 -9.72
N LYS A 76 -12.20 7.39 -10.62
CA LYS A 76 -11.32 7.97 -11.63
C LYS A 76 -11.90 7.71 -13.01
N HIS A 77 -12.15 8.79 -13.75
CA HIS A 77 -12.48 8.72 -15.16
C HIS A 77 -11.18 8.51 -15.94
N MET A 78 -11.07 7.36 -16.61
CA MET A 78 -9.93 7.02 -17.45
C MET A 78 -10.31 7.26 -18.92
N LYS A 79 -9.54 8.16 -19.57
CA LYS A 79 -9.64 8.37 -21.00
C LYS A 79 -9.11 7.13 -21.73
N SER A 80 -9.74 6.80 -22.85
CA SER A 80 -9.25 5.76 -23.75
C SER A 80 -7.85 6.10 -24.27
N ARG A 81 -7.03 5.07 -24.47
CA ARG A 81 -5.67 5.18 -24.99
C ARG A 81 -5.56 4.80 -26.46
N GLU A 82 -6.43 3.92 -26.93
CA GLU A 82 -6.41 3.36 -28.27
C GLU A 82 -7.69 3.70 -29.03
N GLU A 83 -7.57 3.90 -30.33
CA GLU A 83 -8.72 4.18 -31.19
C GLU A 83 -9.61 2.93 -31.25
N GLY A 84 -10.81 3.02 -30.66
CA GLY A 84 -11.80 1.94 -30.64
C GLY A 84 -12.24 1.50 -29.24
N GLU A 85 -11.49 1.83 -28.19
CA GLU A 85 -11.89 1.51 -26.81
C GLU A 85 -12.73 2.64 -26.18
N PRO A 86 -13.86 2.34 -25.53
CA PRO A 86 -14.60 3.35 -24.77
C PRO A 86 -13.85 3.76 -23.49
N GLY A 87 -14.01 5.02 -23.08
CA GLY A 87 -13.50 5.48 -21.78
C GLY A 87 -14.16 4.72 -20.61
N GLN A 88 -13.41 4.48 -19.53
CA GLN A 88 -13.90 3.70 -18.38
C GLN A 88 -13.95 4.53 -17.09
N ILE A 89 -14.97 4.27 -16.27
CA ILE A 89 -15.06 4.78 -14.90
C ILE A 89 -14.52 3.70 -13.95
N VAL A 90 -13.31 3.92 -13.43
CA VAL A 90 -12.62 2.95 -12.56
C VAL A 90 -12.63 3.45 -11.12
N LYS A 91 -12.91 2.55 -10.16
CA LYS A 91 -12.73 2.84 -8.73
C LYS A 91 -11.33 2.41 -8.32
N ILE A 92 -10.53 3.34 -7.82
CA ILE A 92 -9.14 3.09 -7.41
C ILE A 92 -8.98 3.42 -5.93
N GLU A 93 -8.23 2.58 -5.23
CA GLU A 93 -7.87 2.78 -3.83
C GLU A 93 -6.86 3.93 -3.70
N ALA A 94 -7.17 4.90 -2.85
CA ALA A 94 -6.31 6.04 -2.60
C ALA A 94 -5.52 5.89 -1.29
N PRO A 95 -4.31 6.45 -1.20
CA PRO A 95 -3.49 6.34 0.00
C PRO A 95 -4.13 7.04 1.21
N ILE A 96 -3.95 6.46 2.39
CA ILE A 96 -4.30 7.01 3.70
C ILE A 96 -3.02 7.18 4.54
N HIS A 97 -3.01 8.17 5.44
CA HIS A 97 -1.86 8.37 6.32
C HIS A 97 -1.75 7.24 7.35
N SER A 98 -0.53 6.77 7.60
CA SER A 98 -0.28 5.61 8.47
C SER A 98 -0.65 5.82 9.93
N SER A 99 -0.70 7.07 10.42
CA SER A 99 -1.17 7.35 11.78
C SER A 99 -2.66 7.05 11.97
N ASN A 100 -3.44 6.98 10.89
CA ASN A 100 -4.89 6.79 10.95
C ASN A 100 -5.27 5.31 10.95
N VAL A 101 -4.30 4.41 11.10
CA VAL A 101 -4.53 2.97 11.17
C VAL A 101 -3.87 2.35 12.39
N MET A 102 -4.46 1.24 12.83
CA MET A 102 -3.92 0.37 13.89
C MET A 102 -3.91 -1.07 13.40
N LEU A 103 -2.95 -1.85 13.92
CA LEU A 103 -2.89 -3.29 13.64
C LEU A 103 -4.10 -3.99 14.25
N TYR A 104 -4.67 -4.90 13.49
CA TYR A 104 -5.85 -5.66 13.85
C TYR A 104 -5.50 -7.14 14.04
N SER A 105 -5.89 -7.71 15.17
CA SER A 105 -5.85 -9.16 15.38
C SER A 105 -7.13 -9.78 14.80
N LYS A 106 -6.98 -10.74 13.89
CA LYS A 106 -8.11 -11.53 13.37
C LYS A 106 -8.61 -12.55 14.40
N ASP A 107 -7.75 -12.95 15.34
CA ASP A 107 -8.07 -14.02 16.29
C ASP A 107 -8.94 -13.53 17.46
N LYS A 108 -8.69 -12.29 17.90
CA LYS A 108 -9.39 -11.69 19.06
C LYS A 108 -10.28 -10.51 18.68
N ASP A 109 -10.31 -10.13 17.41
CA ASP A 109 -11.05 -8.98 16.88
C ASP A 109 -10.71 -7.63 17.57
N VAL A 110 -9.51 -7.53 18.12
CA VAL A 110 -9.03 -6.35 18.86
C VAL A 110 -8.02 -5.55 18.04
N ILE A 111 -8.18 -4.22 18.05
CA ILE A 111 -7.13 -3.29 17.63
C ILE A 111 -6.14 -3.00 18.75
N SER A 112 -4.86 -2.98 18.43
CA SER A 112 -3.84 -2.62 19.41
C SER A 112 -2.63 -1.90 18.84
N ARG A 113 -1.88 -1.26 19.74
CA ARG A 113 -0.56 -0.67 19.45
C ARG A 113 0.47 -1.79 19.34
N VAL A 114 1.54 -1.51 18.60
CA VAL A 114 2.65 -2.43 18.39
C VAL A 114 3.73 -2.27 19.46
N GLY A 115 4.22 -3.39 19.98
CA GLY A 115 5.43 -3.49 20.78
C GLY A 115 6.51 -4.28 20.03
N HIS A 116 7.73 -4.28 20.57
CA HIS A 116 8.85 -5.08 20.06
C HIS A 116 9.35 -6.05 21.13
N LYS A 117 9.58 -7.31 20.77
CA LYS A 117 10.13 -8.35 21.65
C LYS A 117 11.28 -9.06 20.94
N VAL A 118 12.26 -9.52 21.70
CA VAL A 118 13.33 -10.40 21.21
C VAL A 118 12.97 -11.83 21.59
N LEU A 119 12.99 -12.75 20.64
CA LEU A 119 12.76 -14.18 20.83
C LEU A 119 14.03 -14.87 21.33
N GLU A 120 13.89 -16.11 21.78
CA GLU A 120 15.02 -16.95 22.23
C GLU A 120 16.03 -17.19 21.11
N ASP A 121 15.56 -17.24 19.85
CA ASP A 121 16.40 -17.32 18.64
C ASP A 121 17.20 -16.04 18.35
N GLY A 122 17.09 -14.99 19.19
CA GLY A 122 17.72 -13.69 19.00
C GLY A 122 17.01 -12.77 18.00
N GLN A 123 15.90 -13.21 17.40
CA GLN A 123 15.14 -12.43 16.41
C GLN A 123 14.25 -11.38 17.07
N LYS A 124 14.27 -10.16 16.54
CA LYS A 124 13.40 -9.05 16.99
C LYS A 124 12.09 -9.04 16.21
N VAL A 125 10.99 -9.29 16.88
CA VAL A 125 9.63 -9.36 16.30
C VAL A 125 8.72 -8.27 16.82
N ARG A 126 7.69 -7.93 16.03
CA ARG A 126 6.57 -7.09 16.45
C ARG A 126 5.48 -7.93 17.12
N TYR A 127 4.92 -7.43 18.22
CA TYR A 127 3.78 -8.03 18.89
C TYR A 127 2.69 -7.01 19.20
N LEU A 128 1.45 -7.48 19.36
CA LEU A 128 0.30 -6.68 19.75
C LEU A 128 0.27 -6.52 21.28
N ILE A 129 0.28 -5.28 21.79
CA ILE A 129 0.40 -5.02 23.24
C ILE A 129 -0.80 -5.57 24.02
N LYS A 130 -2.01 -5.50 23.45
CA LYS A 130 -3.22 -5.95 24.15
C LYS A 130 -3.38 -7.47 24.16
N THR A 131 -2.95 -8.15 23.12
CA THR A 131 -3.23 -9.57 22.92
C THR A 131 -2.01 -10.46 23.16
N GLY A 132 -0.80 -9.90 23.11
CA GLY A 132 0.46 -10.62 23.18
C GLY A 132 0.85 -11.34 21.88
N GLU A 133 0.02 -11.28 20.84
CA GLU A 133 0.24 -12.01 19.58
C GLU A 133 1.41 -11.45 18.78
N ILE A 134 2.20 -12.35 18.20
CA ILE A 134 3.33 -12.03 17.34
C ILE A 134 2.84 -11.89 15.89
N ILE A 135 3.25 -10.81 15.22
CA ILE A 135 2.75 -10.43 13.88
C ILE A 135 3.74 -10.78 12.77
N ASP A 136 5.03 -10.75 13.11
CA ASP A 136 6.13 -11.00 12.19
C ASP A 136 6.54 -12.48 12.27
N THR A 137 6.22 -13.24 11.24
CA THR A 137 6.69 -14.62 11.05
C THR A 137 7.86 -14.64 10.08
N VAL A 138 8.84 -15.53 10.29
CA VAL A 138 10.05 -15.64 9.46
C VAL A 138 9.73 -15.89 7.99
N GLU A 139 8.68 -16.66 7.71
CA GLU A 139 8.31 -17.07 6.35
C GLU A 139 7.33 -16.11 5.67
N LYS A 140 6.78 -15.15 6.42
CA LYS A 140 5.72 -14.25 5.95
C LYS A 140 6.14 -13.47 4.70
N TRP A 141 7.40 -13.06 4.61
CA TRP A 141 7.91 -12.34 3.44
C TRP A 141 8.00 -13.22 2.19
N LYS A 142 8.31 -14.52 2.32
CA LYS A 142 8.36 -15.47 1.20
C LYS A 142 6.97 -15.67 0.63
N GLN A 143 6.01 -15.96 1.52
CA GLN A 143 4.61 -16.14 1.17
C GLN A 143 4.03 -14.91 0.46
N LEU A 144 4.30 -13.71 0.99
CA LEU A 144 3.86 -12.45 0.39
C LEU A 144 4.49 -12.18 -0.97
N LYS A 145 5.76 -12.57 -1.16
CA LYS A 145 6.44 -12.44 -2.45
C LYS A 145 5.84 -13.39 -3.48
N GLU A 146 5.68 -14.66 -3.13
CA GLU A 146 5.07 -15.67 -4.01
C GLU A 146 3.62 -15.31 -4.39
N ALA A 147 2.84 -14.80 -3.45
CA ALA A 147 1.47 -14.33 -3.71
C ALA A 147 1.46 -13.19 -4.74
N LYS A 148 2.36 -12.22 -4.60
CA LYS A 148 2.48 -11.09 -5.52
C LYS A 148 2.92 -11.51 -6.92
N ASP A 149 3.84 -12.46 -7.01
CA ASP A 149 4.32 -13.00 -8.29
C ASP A 149 3.17 -13.73 -9.01
N LYS A 150 2.37 -14.54 -8.28
CA LYS A 150 1.17 -15.21 -8.84
C LYS A 150 0.12 -14.23 -9.33
N GLU A 151 -0.20 -13.18 -8.57
CA GLU A 151 -1.14 -12.14 -9.02
C GLU A 151 -0.66 -11.46 -10.31
N THR A 152 0.65 -11.18 -10.41
CA THR A 152 1.23 -10.56 -11.61
C THR A 152 1.11 -11.45 -12.85
N THR A 153 1.35 -12.76 -12.68
CA THR A 153 1.18 -13.74 -13.77
C THR A 153 -0.27 -13.85 -14.23
N GLN A 154 -1.24 -13.90 -13.29
CA GLN A 154 -2.66 -13.97 -13.65
C GLN A 154 -3.12 -12.73 -14.42
N VAL A 155 -2.71 -11.54 -13.99
CA VAL A 155 -3.02 -10.28 -14.69
C VAL A 155 -2.42 -10.26 -16.10
N ALA A 156 -1.19 -10.76 -16.25
CA ALA A 156 -0.55 -10.86 -17.57
C ALA A 156 -1.32 -11.79 -18.52
N VAL A 157 -1.73 -12.97 -18.04
CA VAL A 157 -2.53 -13.94 -18.83
C VAL A 157 -3.87 -13.34 -19.25
N THR A 158 -4.56 -12.63 -18.35
CA THR A 158 -5.83 -11.94 -18.66
C THR A 158 -5.69 -10.74 -19.59
N SER A 159 -4.50 -10.15 -19.71
CA SER A 159 -4.24 -9.05 -20.66
C SER A 159 -3.79 -9.54 -22.05
N SER A 160 -3.40 -10.81 -22.16
CA SER A 160 -2.97 -11.44 -23.42
C SER A 160 -4.05 -12.30 -24.09
N SER A 161 -5.19 -12.49 -23.43
CA SER A 161 -6.36 -13.22 -23.94
C SER A 161 -7.48 -12.24 -24.22
#